data_AF-A0A9E2PPJ8-F1
#
_entry.id   AF-A0A9E2PPJ8-F1
#
_cell.length_a   1.000
_cell.length_b   1.000
_cell.length_c   1.000
_cell.angle_alpha   90.00
_cell.angle_beta   90.00
_cell.angle_gamma   90.00
#
_symmetry.space_group_name_H-M   'P 1'
#
loop_
_entity.id
_entity.type
_entity.pdbx_description
1 polymer ?
#
loop_
_entity_poly.entity_id
_entity_poly.type
_entity_poly.pdbx_seq_one_letter_code
_entity_poly.pdbx_strand_id
1 'polypeptide(L)'
;MQAEILTNEQYRDISRNLIKAVEGRCRIVPINSLKKSGYTLNQPIHISIETDEDTVIASLDDIEAFAYADTEFEAVNGLCEEIVTLYDDLRANRHNLGILPEKWLSYLDSVITIHEKS
;
A
#
# COMPACT_ATOMS: atom_id res chain seq x y z
N MET A 1 -34.42 -12.89 35.71
CA MET A 1 -34.38 -13.05 34.24
C MET A 1 -33.42 -12.00 33.70
N GLN A 2 -32.22 -12.39 33.27
CA GLN A 2 -31.37 -11.51 32.46
C GLN A 2 -32.03 -11.41 31.09
N ALA A 3 -32.45 -10.21 30.70
CA ALA A 3 -32.89 -9.97 29.33
C ALA A 3 -31.66 -10.10 28.42
N GLU A 4 -31.71 -10.97 27.42
CA GLU A 4 -30.75 -10.93 26.33
C GLU A 4 -30.83 -9.54 25.69
N ILE A 5 -29.72 -8.80 25.76
CA ILE A 5 -29.63 -7.41 25.29
C ILE A 5 -29.85 -7.33 23.77
N LEU A 6 -29.63 -8.43 23.05
CA LEU A 6 -29.82 -8.56 21.61
C LEU A 6 -30.39 -9.95 21.29
N THR A 7 -31.33 -10.01 20.34
CA THR A 7 -31.78 -11.28 19.75
C THR A 7 -30.72 -11.85 18.79
N ASN A 8 -30.81 -13.13 18.47
CA ASN A 8 -29.90 -13.78 17.51
C ASN A 8 -29.89 -13.11 16.12
N GLU A 9 -31.02 -12.56 15.68
CA GLU A 9 -31.10 -11.82 14.41
C GLU A 9 -30.37 -10.48 14.50
N GLN A 10 -30.58 -9.74 15.58
CA GLN A 10 -29.88 -8.47 15.83
C GLN A 10 -28.36 -8.69 15.92
N TYR A 11 -27.92 -9.78 16.56
CA TYR A 11 -26.51 -10.16 16.60
C TYR A 11 -25.95 -10.40 15.19
N ARG A 12 -26.62 -11.21 14.36
CA ARG A 12 -26.16 -11.49 12.99
C ARG A 12 -26.09 -10.24 12.11
N ASP A 13 -27.06 -9.34 12.24
CA ASP A 13 -27.09 -8.12 11.44
C ASP A 13 -26.01 -7.12 11.87
N ILE A 14 -25.79 -6.94 13.18
CA ILE A 14 -24.68 -6.12 13.70
C ILE A 14 -23.33 -6.69 13.25
N SER A 15 -23.11 -8.00 13.38
CA SER A 15 -21.87 -8.63 12.92
C SER A 15 -21.63 -8.42 11.42
N ARG A 16 -22.67 -8.59 10.58
CA ARG A 16 -22.56 -8.37 9.13
C ARG A 16 -22.23 -6.91 8.80
N ASN A 17 -22.84 -5.96 9.51
CA ASN A 17 -22.61 -4.54 9.28
C ASN A 17 -21.21 -4.11 9.75
N LEU A 18 -20.73 -4.66 10.86
CA LEU A 18 -19.35 -4.45 11.33
C LEU A 18 -18.33 -4.96 10.30
N ILE A 19 -18.52 -6.17 9.78
CA ILE A 19 -17.64 -6.74 8.74
C ILE A 19 -17.61 -5.83 7.51
N LYS A 20 -18.77 -5.40 7.01
CA LYS A 20 -18.85 -4.46 5.87
C LYS A 20 -18.19 -3.11 6.14
N ALA A 21 -18.33 -2.59 7.35
CA ALA A 21 -17.72 -1.32 7.75
C ALA A 21 -16.20 -1.41 7.86
N VAL A 22 -15.65 -2.57 8.19
CA VAL A 22 -14.21 -2.83 8.25
C VAL A 22 -13.64 -3.09 6.85
N GLU A 23 -14.30 -3.94 6.04
CA GLU A 23 -13.90 -4.23 4.66
C GLU A 23 -13.92 -2.97 3.76
N GLY A 24 -14.80 -2.01 4.05
CA GLY A 24 -14.85 -0.74 3.32
C GLY A 24 -13.70 0.22 3.66
N ARG A 25 -12.92 -0.04 4.72
CA ARG A 25 -11.88 0.88 5.21
C ARG A 25 -10.47 0.48 4.84
N CYS A 26 -10.22 -0.79 4.50
CA CYS A 26 -8.91 -1.28 4.12
C CYS A 26 -9.07 -2.34 3.02
N ARG A 27 -8.41 -2.13 1.88
CA ARG A 27 -8.43 -3.06 0.75
C ARG A 27 -7.05 -3.20 0.14
N ILE A 28 -6.71 -4.41 -0.29
CA ILE A 28 -5.46 -4.69 -1.00
C ILE A 28 -5.72 -4.63 -2.51
N VAL A 29 -4.91 -3.87 -3.23
CA VAL A 29 -4.99 -3.76 -4.70
C VAL A 29 -3.63 -3.93 -5.36
N PRO A 30 -3.58 -4.54 -6.55
CA PRO A 30 -2.35 -4.59 -7.33
C PRO A 30 -2.12 -3.28 -8.08
N ILE A 31 -0.90 -2.74 -8.03
CA ILE A 31 -0.38 -1.77 -8.99
C ILE A 31 0.47 -2.50 -10.04
N ASN A 32 0.20 -2.21 -11.31
CA ASN A 32 0.89 -2.83 -12.45
C ASN A 32 1.94 -1.92 -13.10
N SER A 33 2.07 -0.68 -12.61
CA SER A 33 3.04 0.30 -13.10
C SER A 33 3.30 1.36 -12.03
N LEU A 34 4.55 1.82 -11.96
CA LEU A 34 4.97 2.97 -11.14
C LEU A 34 4.65 4.32 -11.79
N LYS A 35 4.05 4.35 -13.00
CA LYS A 35 3.67 5.57 -13.73
C LYS A 35 4.84 6.57 -13.94
N LYS A 36 6.09 6.12 -13.78
CA LYS A 36 7.32 6.89 -14.03
C LYS A 36 8.08 6.26 -15.18
N SER A 37 8.49 7.09 -16.13
CA SER A 37 9.32 6.65 -17.26
C SER A 37 10.67 6.13 -16.77
N GLY A 38 11.15 5.05 -17.38
CA GLY A 38 12.44 4.43 -17.01
C GLY A 38 12.31 3.31 -15.97
N TYR A 39 11.16 3.15 -15.32
CA TYR A 39 10.90 2.09 -14.35
C TYR A 39 9.75 1.20 -14.84
N THR A 40 9.93 -0.11 -14.74
CA THR A 40 8.91 -1.10 -15.09
C THR A 40 8.76 -2.09 -13.94
N LEU A 41 7.52 -2.50 -13.66
CA LEU A 41 7.26 -3.59 -12.73
C LEU A 41 7.27 -4.91 -13.50
N ASN A 42 8.07 -5.87 -13.03
CA ASN A 42 8.11 -7.22 -13.61
C ASN A 42 6.97 -8.12 -13.08
N GLN A 43 6.37 -7.74 -11.96
CA GLN A 43 5.20 -8.35 -11.34
C GLN A 43 4.38 -7.27 -10.62
N PRO A 44 3.06 -7.47 -10.43
CA PRO A 44 2.25 -6.51 -9.69
C PRO A 44 2.72 -6.39 -8.23
N ILE A 45 2.80 -5.16 -7.73
CA ILE A 45 3.01 -4.88 -6.31
C ILE A 45 1.63 -4.73 -5.65
N HIS A 46 1.40 -5.43 -4.55
CA HIS A 46 0.15 -5.30 -3.80
C HIS A 46 0.31 -4.20 -2.76
N ILE A 47 -0.57 -3.21 -2.81
CA ILE A 47 -0.61 -2.09 -1.89
C ILE A 47 -1.90 -2.12 -1.08
N SER A 48 -1.85 -1.58 0.12
CA SER A 48 -3.04 -1.36 0.94
C SER A 48 -3.60 0.04 0.65
N ILE A 49 -4.92 0.12 0.51
CA ILE A 49 -5.65 1.38 0.43
C ILE A 49 -6.53 1.45 1.66
N GLU A 50 -6.29 2.46 2.48
CA GLU A 50 -7.06 2.76 3.67
C GLU A 50 -7.79 4.08 3.53
N THR A 51 -8.95 4.20 4.16
CA THR A 51 -9.68 5.48 4.24
C THR A 51 -9.87 5.83 5.71
N ASP A 52 -9.29 6.96 6.08
CA ASP A 52 -9.46 7.58 7.39
C ASP A 52 -10.15 8.93 7.21
N GLU A 53 -11.39 9.02 7.69
CA GLU A 53 -12.29 10.16 7.46
C GLU A 53 -12.39 10.54 5.96
N ASP A 54 -11.85 11.70 5.57
CA ASP A 54 -11.82 12.22 4.21
C ASP A 54 -10.45 12.02 3.51
N THR A 55 -9.52 11.30 4.15
CA THR A 55 -8.17 11.04 3.62
C THR A 55 -8.03 9.60 3.17
N VAL A 56 -7.50 9.41 1.95
CA VAL A 56 -7.07 8.10 1.45
C VAL A 56 -5.58 7.92 1.71
N ILE A 57 -5.22 6.77 2.26
CA ILE A 57 -3.85 6.34 2.51
C ILE A 57 -3.54 5.18 1.57
N ALA A 58 -2.49 5.29 0.77
CA ALA A 58 -1.93 4.18 0.02
C ALA A 58 -0.61 3.76 0.65
N SER A 59 -0.43 2.49 1.00
CA SER A 59 0.81 1.98 1.62
C SER A 59 1.38 0.74 0.93
N LEU A 60 2.69 0.62 0.99
CA LEU A 60 3.45 -0.58 0.65
C LEU A 60 4.26 -1.02 1.87
N ASP A 61 3.70 -1.97 2.62
CA ASP A 61 4.21 -2.38 3.92
C ASP A 61 5.59 -3.05 3.84
N ASP A 62 5.92 -3.69 2.71
CA ASP A 62 7.22 -4.33 2.47
C ASP A 62 8.42 -3.36 2.59
N ILE A 63 8.19 -2.06 2.36
CA ILE A 63 9.22 -1.01 2.40
C ILE A 63 8.84 0.18 3.30
N GLU A 64 7.75 0.06 4.06
CA GLU A 64 7.23 1.12 4.93
C GLU A 64 6.95 2.46 4.19
N ALA A 65 6.66 2.40 2.89
CA ALA A 65 6.29 3.58 2.09
C ALA A 65 4.79 3.83 2.13
N PHE A 66 4.39 5.09 2.20
CA PHE A 66 2.99 5.48 2.20
C PHE A 66 2.80 6.87 1.59
N ALA A 67 1.58 7.14 1.11
CA ALA A 67 1.16 8.46 0.66
C ALA A 67 -0.30 8.73 1.03
N TYR A 68 -0.60 10.00 1.27
CA TYR A 68 -1.93 10.49 1.65
C TYR A 68 -2.48 11.41 0.56
N ALA A 69 -3.77 11.34 0.28
CA ALA A 69 -4.46 12.31 -0.58
C ALA A 69 -5.98 12.30 -0.37
N ASP A 70 -6.66 13.25 -0.99
CA ASP A 70 -8.13 13.34 -0.98
C ASP A 70 -8.79 12.24 -1.84
N THR A 71 -8.04 11.67 -2.79
CA THR A 71 -8.53 10.64 -3.69
C THR A 71 -7.59 9.44 -3.80
N GLU A 72 -8.15 8.26 -4.06
CA GLU A 72 -7.34 7.05 -4.27
C GLU A 72 -6.34 7.21 -5.43
N PHE A 73 -6.74 7.93 -6.49
CA PHE A 73 -5.85 8.15 -7.64
C PHE A 73 -4.60 8.95 -7.25
N GLU A 74 -4.77 10.00 -6.45
CA GLU A 74 -3.68 10.84 -5.98
C GLU A 74 -2.82 10.10 -4.96
N ALA A 75 -3.43 9.38 -4.01
CA ALA A 75 -2.69 8.59 -3.02
C ALA A 75 -1.84 7.50 -3.69
N VAL A 76 -2.39 6.76 -4.66
CA VAL A 76 -1.65 5.75 -5.42
C VAL A 76 -0.53 6.39 -6.24
N ASN A 77 -0.77 7.56 -6.87
CA ASN A 77 0.29 8.25 -7.59
C ASN A 77 1.41 8.69 -6.64
N GLY A 78 1.08 9.31 -5.51
CA GLY A 78 2.05 9.70 -4.50
C GLY A 78 2.87 8.53 -4.00
N LEU A 79 2.23 7.38 -3.75
CA LEU A 79 2.93 6.15 -3.36
C LEU A 79 3.89 5.68 -4.46
N CYS A 80 3.48 5.73 -5.74
CA CYS A 80 4.39 5.39 -6.83
C CYS A 80 5.61 6.33 -6.90
N GLU A 81 5.44 7.63 -6.63
CA GLU A 81 6.56 8.58 -6.56
C GLU A 81 7.49 8.28 -5.38
N GLU A 82 6.91 7.96 -4.22
CA GLU A 82 7.65 7.60 -3.02
C GLU A 82 8.46 6.31 -3.23
N ILE A 83 7.86 5.28 -3.82
CA ILE A 83 8.54 4.02 -4.17
C ILE A 83 9.75 4.29 -5.07
N VAL A 84 9.59 5.11 -6.11
CA VAL A 84 10.68 5.42 -7.05
C VAL A 84 11.78 6.24 -6.35
N THR A 85 11.40 7.24 -5.57
CA THR A 85 12.34 8.10 -4.84
C THR A 85 13.17 7.29 -3.85
N LEU A 86 12.51 6.47 -3.03
CA LEU A 86 13.18 5.57 -2.09
C LEU A 86 14.07 4.57 -2.83
N TYR A 87 13.60 4.00 -3.95
CA TYR A 87 14.41 3.06 -4.74
C TYR A 87 15.69 3.70 -5.27
N ASP A 88 15.59 4.91 -5.83
CA ASP A 88 16.75 5.65 -6.33
C ASP A 88 17.74 5.99 -5.21
N ASP A 89 17.25 6.46 -4.05
CA ASP A 89 18.06 6.77 -2.88
C ASP A 89 18.80 5.53 -2.35
N LEU A 90 18.10 4.39 -2.26
CA LEU A 90 18.69 3.12 -1.84
C LEU A 90 19.75 2.63 -2.83
N ARG A 91 19.50 2.73 -4.14
CA ARG A 91 20.48 2.35 -5.16
C ARG A 91 21.71 3.24 -5.14
N ALA A 92 21.54 4.56 -5.01
CA ALA A 92 22.63 5.51 -4.93
C ALA A 92 23.55 5.23 -3.72
N ASN A 93 22.99 4.68 -2.64
CA ASN A 93 23.69 4.39 -1.39
C ASN A 93 23.97 2.89 -1.16
N ARG A 94 23.86 2.03 -2.18
CA ARG A 94 23.91 0.55 -2.08
C ARG A 94 25.07 -0.01 -1.25
N HIS A 95 26.21 0.66 -1.21
CA HIS A 95 27.40 0.22 -0.47
C HIS A 95 27.48 0.74 0.97
N ASN A 96 26.47 1.46 1.44
CA ASN A 96 26.41 2.11 2.75
C ASN A 96 24.99 2.06 3.34
N LEU A 97 24.30 0.94 3.16
CA LEU A 97 22.95 0.73 3.68
C LEU A 97 23.00 0.00 5.03
N GLY A 98 22.01 0.29 5.89
CA GLY A 98 21.73 -0.53 7.08
C GLY A 98 20.89 -1.75 6.71
N ILE A 99 20.74 -2.68 7.67
CA ILE A 99 20.05 -3.97 7.47
C ILE A 99 18.62 -3.82 6.90
N LEU A 100 17.85 -2.84 7.38
CA LEU A 100 16.49 -2.61 6.89
C LEU A 100 16.47 -2.03 5.47
N PRO A 101 17.16 -0.90 5.18
CA PRO A 101 17.33 -0.40 3.82
C PRO A 101 17.84 -1.43 2.80
N GLU A 102 18.76 -2.32 3.19
CA GLU A 102 19.23 -3.41 2.31
C GLU A 102 18.10 -4.39 1.95
N LYS A 103 17.24 -4.74 2.92
CA LYS A 103 16.08 -5.61 2.65
C LYS A 103 15.07 -4.94 1.73
N TRP A 104 14.79 -3.66 1.95
CA TRP A 104 13.91 -2.89 1.07
C TRP A 104 14.47 -2.82 -0.35
N LEU A 105 15.77 -2.55 -0.50
CA LEU A 105 16.42 -2.55 -1.82
C LEU A 105 16.35 -3.92 -2.50
N SER A 106 16.60 -5.00 -1.75
CA SER A 106 16.51 -6.37 -2.27
C SER A 106 15.09 -6.71 -2.76
N TYR A 107 14.07 -6.32 -1.98
CA TYR A 107 12.68 -6.44 -2.39
C TYR A 107 12.42 -5.65 -3.68
N LEU A 108 12.80 -4.36 -3.71
CA LEU A 108 12.56 -3.47 -4.86
C LEU A 108 13.29 -3.94 -6.12
N ASP A 109 14.52 -4.43 -6.02
CA ASP A 109 15.26 -5.04 -7.14
C ASP A 109 14.57 -6.30 -7.68
N SER A 110 13.78 -6.99 -6.85
CA SER A 110 13.02 -8.17 -7.29
C SER A 110 11.75 -7.81 -8.08
N VAL A 111 11.19 -6.61 -7.88
CA VAL A 111 9.93 -6.16 -8.50
C VAL A 111 10.11 -5.08 -9.59
N ILE A 112 11.20 -4.31 -9.54
CA ILE A 112 11.46 -3.17 -10.44
C ILE A 112 12.60 -3.48 -11.40
N THR A 113 12.41 -3.14 -12.67
CA THR A 113 13.45 -3.12 -13.70
C THR A 113 13.61 -1.71 -14.24
N ILE A 114 14.85 -1.27 -14.41
CA ILE A 114 15.17 0.04 -14.98
C ILE A 114 15.56 -0.12 -16.45
N HIS A 115 14.96 0.71 -17.30
CA HIS A 115 15.39 0.86 -18.69
C HIS A 115 16.15 2.18 -18.80
N GLU A 116 17.47 2.12 -18.69
CA GLU A 116 18.31 3.26 -19.06
C GLU A 116 18.06 3.57 -20.54
N LYS A 117 17.68 4.80 -20.84
CA LYS A 117 17.59 5.27 -22.24
C LYS A 117 18.98 5.10 -22.85
N SER A 118 19.10 4.15 -23.78
CA SER A 118 20.22 4.09 -24.72
C SER A 118 20.25 5.34 -25.59
#